data_AF-A0A0D8BJY2-F1
#
_entry.id   AF-A0A0D8BJY2-F1
#
_cell.length_a   1.000
_cell.length_b   1.000
_cell.length_c   1.000
_cell.angle_alpha   90.00
_cell.angle_beta   90.00
_cell.angle_gamma   90.00
#
_symmetry.space_group_name_H-M   'P 1'
#
loop_
_entity.id
_entity.type
_entity.pdbx_description
1 polymer ?
#
loop_
_entity_poly.entity_id
_entity_poly.type
_entity_poly.pdbx_seq_one_letter_code
_entity_poly.pdbx_strand_id
1 'polypeptide(L)' 'MSFVAYPVVLGCLAHLIGDCLTPRGCLLLWPVNWRMEVVLVPRTDGRVERLVVVPVLAGVIVILTVHVLDGALLSHGLR' A
#
# COMPACT_ATOMS: atom_id res chain seq x y z
N MET A 1 19.36 -7.03 8.21
CA MET A 1 18.97 -5.89 7.35
C MET A 1 17.75 -6.19 6.44
N SER A 2 17.18 -7.40 6.42
CA SER A 2 16.12 -7.80 5.47
C SER A 2 14.67 -7.58 5.92
N PHE A 3 14.41 -7.32 7.21
CA PHE A 3 13.04 -7.26 7.74
C PHE A 3 12.23 -6.06 7.22
N VAL A 4 12.87 -4.90 7.04
CA VAL A 4 12.19 -3.66 6.62
C VAL A 4 12.05 -3.55 5.10
N ALA A 5 12.93 -4.21 4.34
CA ALA A 5 12.93 -4.12 2.88
C ALA A 5 11.64 -4.68 2.26
N TYR A 6 11.15 -5.82 2.75
CA TYR A 6 9.92 -6.44 2.25
C TYR A 6 8.67 -5.55 2.38
N PRO A 7 8.30 -5.05 3.58
CA PRO A 7 7.12 -4.20 3.73
C PRO A 7 7.25 -2.88 2.97
N VAL A 8 8.46 -2.31 2.88
CA VAL A 8 8.70 -1.10 2.08
C VAL A 8 8.47 -1.36 0.60
N VAL A 9 9.06 -2.42 0.04
CA VAL A 9 8.87 -2.79 -1.37
C VAL A 9 7.40 -3.04 -1.66
N LEU A 10 6.71 -3.77 -0.78
CA LEU A 10 5.30 -4.11 -0.94
C LEU A 10 4.41 -2.85 -0.88
N GLY A 11 4.71 -1.91 0.01
CA GLY A 11 4.03 -0.62 0.08
C GLY A 11 4.24 0.23 -1.17
N CYS A 12 5.49 0.34 -1.64
CA CYS A 12 5.80 1.06 -2.88
C CYS A 12 5.10 0.43 -4.09
N LEU A 13 5.06 -0.90 -4.18
CA LEU A 13 4.42 -1.61 -5.28
C LEU A 13 2.90 -1.43 -5.25
N ALA A 14 2.28 -1.48 -4.08
CA ALA A 14 0.85 -1.22 -3.91
C ALA A 14 0.48 0.21 -4.33
N HIS A 15 1.30 1.21 -3.96
CA HIS A 15 1.09 2.59 -4.38
C HIS A 15 1.18 2.75 -5.90
N LEU A 16 2.22 2.16 -6.50
CA LEU A 16 2.47 2.21 -7.94
C LEU A 16 1.34 1.57 -8.76
N ILE A 17 0.84 0.42 -8.31
CA ILE A 17 -0.34 -0.24 -8.90
C ILE A 17 -1.56 0.66 -8.75
N GLY A 18 -1.76 1.28 -7.59
CA GLY A 18 -2.84 2.22 -7.34
C GLY A 18 -2.85 3.37 -8.35
N ASP A 19 -1.70 3.99 -8.61
CA ASP A 19 -1.59 5.08 -9.58
C ASP A 19 -1.91 4.64 -11.00
N CYS A 20 -1.52 3.42 -11.38
CA CYS A 20 -1.82 2.82 -12.69
C CYS A 20 -3.31 2.48 -12.87
N LEU A 21 -4.05 2.23 -11.79
CA LEU A 21 -5.47 1.87 -11.85
C LEU A 21 -6.40 3.07 -12.08
N THR A 22 -5.85 4.29 -12.01
CA THR A 22 -6.59 5.54 -12.21
C THR A 22 -6.50 6.05 -13.65
N PRO A 23 -7.44 6.89 -14.12
CA PRO A 23 -7.39 7.51 -15.44
C PRO A 23 -6.22 8.50 -15.62
N ARG A 24 -5.50 8.85 -14.54
CA ARG A 24 -4.29 9.69 -14.64
C ARG A 24 -3.08 8.87 -15.08
N GLY A 25 -3.10 7.56 -14.81
CA GLY A 25 -2.01 6.62 -15.02
C GLY A 25 -0.71 7.02 -14.33
N CYS A 26 0.35 6.25 -14.53
CA CYS A 26 1.70 6.66 -14.14
C CYS A 26 2.76 6.35 -15.21
N LEU A 27 3.86 7.11 -15.18
CA LEU A 27 4.99 6.99 -16.10
C LEU A 27 6.03 6.03 -15.50
N LEU A 28 5.81 4.73 -15.71
CA LEU A 28 6.71 3.70 -15.18
C LEU A 28 8.08 3.66 -15.84
N LEU A 29 8.15 4.04 -17.13
CA LEU A 29 9.30 3.83 -17.99
C LEU A 29 10.02 5.12 -18.36
N TRP A 30 9.94 6.15 -17.52
CA TRP A 30 10.67 7.40 -17.73
C TRP A 30 12.15 7.11 -18.07
N PRO A 31 12.72 7.67 -19.16
CA PRO A 31 12.24 8.80 -19.96
C PRO A 31 11.28 8.45 -21.12
N VAL A 32 10.93 7.18 -21.31
CA VAL A 32 9.88 6.79 -22.27
C VAL A 32 8.53 7.26 -21.73
N ASN A 33 7.87 8.17 -22.47
CA ASN A 33 6.60 8.80 -22.06
C ASN A 33 5.38 7.87 -22.16
N TRP A 34 5.55 6.57 -21.91
CA TRP A 34 4.47 5.61 -21.91
C TRP A 34 3.76 5.62 -20.56
N ARG A 35 2.52 6.11 -20.56
CA ARG A 35 1.62 6.05 -19.40
C ARG A 35 0.97 4.68 -19.33
N MET A 36 1.17 3.99 -18.22
CA MET A 36 0.40 2.78 -17.92
C MET A 36 -0.88 3.21 -17.21
N GLU A 37 -2.00 3.06 -17.91
CA GLU A 37 -3.34 3.26 -17.37
C GLU A 37 -4.16 2.00 -17.60
N VAL A 38 -4.62 1.40 -16.51
CA VAL A 38 -5.60 0.32 -16.52
C VAL A 38 -6.81 0.88 -15.81
N VAL A 39 -7.74 1.47 -16.57
CA VAL A 39 -8.89 2.19 -16.02
C VAL A 39 -9.92 1.21 -15.43
N LEU A 40 -9.59 0.64 -14.27
CA LEU A 40 -10.50 -0.16 -13.46
C LEU A 40 -11.29 0.72 -12.49
N VAL A 41 -10.74 1.86 -12.07
CA VAL A 41 -11.38 2.81 -11.15
C VAL A 41 -11.65 4.12 -11.89
N PRO A 42 -12.82 4.27 -12.54
CA PRO A 42 -13.12 5.46 -13.35
C PRO A 42 -13.38 6.73 -12.52
N ARG A 43 -13.61 6.59 -11.20
CA ARG A 43 -13.86 7.68 -10.25
C ARG A 43 -13.14 7.37 -8.94
N THR A 44 -12.13 8.17 -8.61
CA THR A 44 -11.52 8.24 -7.27
C THR A 44 -12.32 9.15 -6.35
N ASP A 45 -12.20 8.94 -5.04
CA ASP A 45 -12.90 9.66 -3.96
C ASP A 45 -14.41 9.35 -3.88
N GLY A 46 -14.76 8.12 -4.26
CA GLY A 46 -16.13 7.61 -4.12
C GLY A 46 -16.52 7.36 -2.66
N ARG A 47 -17.83 7.34 -2.38
CA ARG A 47 -18.35 6.98 -1.04
C ARG A 47 -17.83 5.62 -0.56
N VAL A 48 -17.67 4.66 -1.46
CA VAL A 48 -17.14 3.31 -1.14
C VAL A 48 -15.66 3.36 -0.75
N GLU A 49 -14.83 4.13 -1.46
CA GLU A 49 -13.43 4.32 -1.07
C GLU A 49 -13.33 4.91 0.33
N ARG A 50 -14.08 6.00 0.57
CA ARG A 50 -13.98 6.76 1.82
C ARG A 50 -14.57 6.02 3.03
N LEU A 51 -15.66 5.29 2.84
CA LEU A 51 -16.39 4.64 3.92
C LEU A 51 -16.05 3.16 4.11
N VAL A 52 -15.43 2.52 3.12
CA VAL A 52 -15.11 1.09 3.19
C VAL A 52 -13.62 0.86 3.00
N VAL A 53 -13.04 1.30 1.88
CA VAL A 53 -11.66 0.97 1.54
C VAL A 53 -10.67 1.61 2.51
N VAL A 54 -10.79 2.91 2.77
CA VAL A 54 -9.94 3.65 3.72
C VAL A 54 -9.98 3.07 5.14
N PRO A 55 -11.15 2.87 5.78
CA PRO A 55 -11.19 2.32 7.13
C PRO A 55 -10.72 0.87 7.20
N VAL A 56 -10.95 0.04 6.17
CA VAL A 56 -10.42 -1.33 6.12
C VAL A 56 -8.89 -1.31 6.05
N LEU A 57 -8.30 -0.53 5.15
CA LEU A 57 -6.84 -0.39 5.05
C LEU A 57 -6.23 0.16 6.34
N ALA A 58 -6.85 1.17 6.95
CA ALA A 58 -6.42 1.72 8.23
C ALA A 58 -6.47 0.65 9.34
N GLY A 59 -7.56 -0.11 9.43
CA GLY A 59 -7.70 -1.22 10.38
C GLY A 59 -6.63 -2.29 10.20
N VAL A 60 -6.34 -2.68 8.96
CA VAL A 60 -5.26 -3.65 8.64
C VAL A 60 -3.90 -3.13 9.09
N ILE A 61 -3.60 -1.85 8.87
CA ILE A 61 -2.33 -1.23 9.31
C ILE A 61 -2.23 -1.27 10.84
N VAL A 62 -3.30 -0.92 11.56
CA VAL A 62 -3.33 -0.96 13.03
C VAL A 62 -3.08 -2.38 13.53
N ILE A 63 -3.82 -3.36 13.01
CA ILE A 63 -3.70 -4.78 13.38
C ILE A 63 -2.28 -5.28 13.12
N LEU A 64 -1.74 -5.01 11.93
CA LEU A 64 -0.38 -5.43 11.57
C LEU A 64 0.67 -4.79 12.48
N THR A 65 0.51 -3.50 12.82
CA THR A 65 1.43 -2.78 13.70
C THR A 65 1.42 -3.38 15.12
N VAL A 66 0.24 -3.69 15.66
CA VAL A 66 0.11 -4.34 16.96
C VAL A 66 0.79 -5.71 16.95
N HIS A 67 0.54 -6.54 15.94
CA HIS A 67 1.18 -7.87 15.83
C HIS A 67 2.71 -7.79 15.72
N VAL A 68 3.24 -6.82 14.99
CA VAL A 68 4.69 -6.59 14.91
C VAL A 68 5.26 -6.17 16.26
N LEU A 69 4.54 -5.31 17.00
CA LEU A 69 4.98 -4.84 18.30
C LEU A 69 4.94 -5.95 19.36
N ASP A 70 3.89 -6.77 19.38
CA ASP A 70 3.78 -7.93 20.27
C ASP A 70 4.94 -8.91 20.07
N GLY A 71 5.27 -9.21 18.81
CA GLY A 71 6.43 -10.07 18.49
C GLY A 71 7.77 -9.45 18.93
N ALA A 72 7.91 -8.13 18.82
CA ALA A 72 9.09 -7.41 19.28
C ALA A 72 9.22 -7.38 20.82
N LEU A 73 8.09 -7.31 21.53
CA LEU A 73 8.04 -7.33 23.00
C LEU A 73 8.34 -8.72 23.55
N LEU A 74 7.75 -9.77 22.95
CA LEU A 74 7.99 -11.16 23.32
C LEU A 74 9.45 -11.58 23.11
N SER A 75 10.08 -11.10 22.03
CA SER A 75 11.49 -11.41 21.74
C SER A 75 12.50 -10.69 22.67
N HIS A 76 12.16 -9.52 23.21
CA HIS A 76 12.98 -8.84 24.21
C HIS A 76 12.77 -9.39 25.63
N GLY A 77 11.57 -9.83 25.99
CA GLY A 77 11.28 -10.40 27.33
C GLY A 77 11.82 -11.82 27.55
N LEU A 78 12.24 -12.52 26.48
CA LEU A 78 12.81 -13.88 26.54
C LEU A 78 14.35 -13.90 26.55
N ARG A 79 15.01 -12.74 26.50
CA ARG A 79 16.47 -12.57 26.64
C ARG A 79 16.81 -11.98 28.01
#